data_AF-A0A8T4Y2V9-F1
#
_entry.id   AF-A0A8T4Y2V9-F1
#
_cell.length_a   1.000
_cell.length_b   1.000
_cell.length_c   1.000
_cell.angle_alpha   90.00
_cell.angle_beta   90.00
_cell.angle_gamma   90.00
#
_symmetry.space_group_name_H-M   'P 1'
#
loop_
_entity.id
_entity.type
_entity.pdbx_description
1 polymer ?
#
loop_
_entity_poly.entity_id
_entity_poly.type
_entity_poly.pdbx_seq_one_letter_code
_entity_poly.pdbx_strand_id
1 'polypeptide(L)'
;VVIFDHLVPPNGERAALNQKIIREFVKEQKIKWFYDIGRGGICHQVMVEKGHAKPGELIIGADSHTCTYGAVGAFSTGMGATDVAAVLATGETWLRVPETVCVKIDGELGDMVTSKDVILYVIGCLGVSGAVYKAVVFKGSTVERMSVSGRMTMCNMAVEMGAKTGIVEPDHVTEQFFKSKNIPYGSGFVSDQNAAFDET
;
A
#
# COMPACT_ATOMS: atom_id res chain seq x y z
N VAL A 1 9.25 1.97 10.32
CA VAL A 1 10.26 1.40 9.41
C VAL A 1 10.89 2.55 8.65
N VAL A 2 12.21 2.56 8.43
CA VAL A 2 12.90 3.61 7.65
C VAL A 2 13.62 2.95 6.47
N ILE A 3 13.42 3.47 5.26
CA ILE A 3 13.95 2.90 4.02
C ILE A 3 14.54 4.04 3.18
N PHE A 4 15.74 3.85 2.65
CA PHE A 4 16.31 4.72 1.62
C PHE A 4 16.10 4.12 0.23
N ASP A 5 15.37 4.83 -0.63
CA ASP A 5 15.07 4.39 -2.00
C ASP A 5 15.04 5.54 -3.03
N HIS A 6 14.57 6.74 -2.65
CA HIS A 6 14.39 7.86 -3.58
C HIS A 6 15.71 8.46 -4.13
N LEU A 7 16.77 8.51 -3.31
CA LEU A 7 18.05 9.13 -3.65
C LEU A 7 19.21 8.17 -3.35
N VAL A 8 19.32 7.11 -4.14
CA VAL A 8 20.28 6.02 -3.92
C VAL A 8 21.12 5.79 -5.19
N PRO A 9 22.41 6.20 -5.23
CA PRO A 9 23.15 6.96 -4.20
C PRO A 9 22.69 8.44 -4.08
N PRO A 10 23.09 9.17 -3.03
CA PRO A 10 22.78 10.60 -2.91
C PRO A 10 23.29 11.37 -4.13
N ASN A 11 22.40 12.16 -4.76
CA ASN A 11 22.67 12.90 -5.99
C ASN A 11 23.28 14.30 -5.74
N GLY A 12 23.61 14.64 -4.50
CA GLY A 12 24.19 15.92 -4.13
C GLY A 12 24.40 16.06 -2.62
N GLU A 13 25.04 17.15 -2.22
CA GLU A 13 25.42 17.43 -0.82
C GLU A 13 24.21 17.42 0.12
N ARG A 14 23.12 18.09 -0.26
CA ARG A 14 21.88 18.13 0.54
C ARG A 14 21.31 16.73 0.79
N ALA A 15 21.30 15.87 -0.22
CA ALA A 15 20.83 14.50 -0.08
C ALA A 15 21.73 13.69 0.86
N ALA A 16 23.05 13.84 0.73
CA ALA A 16 24.02 13.18 1.60
C ALA A 16 23.89 13.64 3.06
N LEU A 17 23.71 14.94 3.30
CA LEU A 17 23.47 15.51 4.63
C LEU A 17 22.15 15.00 5.23
N ASN A 18 21.06 15.00 4.47
CA ASN A 18 19.78 14.45 4.92
C ASN A 18 19.89 12.96 5.29
N GLN A 19 20.57 12.16 4.48
CA GLN A 19 20.79 10.75 4.79
C GLN A 19 21.65 10.56 6.04
N LYS A 20 22.65 11.41 6.27
CA LYS A 20 23.42 11.41 7.53
C LYS A 20 22.51 11.69 8.73
N ILE A 21 21.69 12.74 8.67
CA ILE A 21 20.74 13.10 9.74
C ILE A 21 19.78 11.94 10.03
N ILE A 22 19.24 11.30 9.00
CA ILE A 22 18.32 10.16 9.17
C ILE A 22 19.03 8.95 9.79
N ARG A 23 20.29 8.67 9.41
CA ARG A 23 21.08 7.60 10.06
C ARG A 23 21.32 7.88 11.54
N GLU A 24 21.61 9.13 11.90
CA GLU A 24 21.77 9.57 13.28
C GLU A 24 20.46 9.39 14.06
N PHE A 25 19.33 9.85 13.50
CA PHE A 25 18.00 9.65 14.07
C PHE A 25 17.66 8.16 14.28
N VAL A 26 17.89 7.30 13.28
CA VAL A 26 17.68 5.85 13.39
C VAL A 26 18.47 5.26 14.56
N LYS A 27 19.71 5.68 14.73
CA LYS A 27 20.59 5.23 15.82
C LYS A 27 20.09 5.72 17.18
N GLU A 28 19.76 7.00 17.30
CA GLU A 28 19.28 7.62 18.55
C GLU A 28 17.96 7.02 19.02
N GLN A 29 17.01 6.86 18.10
CA GLN A 29 15.69 6.29 18.37
C GLN A 29 15.68 4.76 18.40
N LYS A 30 16.84 4.11 18.18
CA LYS A 30 17.01 2.64 18.17
C LYS A 30 16.00 1.96 17.22
N ILE A 31 15.78 2.54 16.05
CA ILE A 31 14.83 2.01 15.07
C ILE A 31 15.37 0.68 14.53
N LYS A 32 14.72 -0.42 14.95
CA LYS A 32 15.10 -1.78 14.57
C LYS A 32 15.08 -2.00 13.05
N TRP A 33 14.05 -1.49 12.38
CA TRP A 33 13.79 -1.74 10.97
C TRP A 33 14.27 -0.57 10.12
N PHE A 34 15.57 -0.59 9.81
CA PHE A 34 16.24 0.37 8.92
C PHE A 34 16.86 -0.34 7.72
N TYR A 35 16.49 0.12 6.52
CA TYR A 35 16.99 -0.36 5.24
C TYR A 35 17.83 0.74 4.59
N ASP A 36 19.14 0.71 4.85
CA ASP A 36 20.11 1.64 4.28
C ASP A 36 20.35 1.34 2.78
N ILE A 37 21.10 2.22 2.13
CA ILE A 37 21.55 2.10 0.74
C ILE A 37 22.17 0.72 0.50
N GLY A 38 21.68 0.04 -0.54
CA GLY A 38 22.13 -1.30 -0.95
C GLY A 38 21.62 -2.45 -0.07
N ARG A 39 20.81 -2.16 0.96
CA ARG A 39 20.22 -3.18 1.85
C ARG A 39 18.69 -3.26 1.78
N GLY A 40 18.07 -2.48 0.90
CA GLY A 40 16.63 -2.40 0.70
C GLY A 40 16.25 -2.41 -0.79
N GLY A 41 15.22 -1.63 -1.12
CA GLY A 41 14.64 -1.45 -2.44
C GLY A 41 13.54 -0.39 -2.33
N ILE A 42 12.70 -0.25 -3.36
CA ILE A 42 11.55 0.66 -3.32
C ILE A 42 10.73 0.39 -2.07
N CYS A 43 10.40 1.44 -1.32
CA CYS A 43 9.84 1.33 0.02
C CYS A 43 8.59 0.46 0.07
N HIS A 44 7.70 0.58 -0.91
CA HIS A 44 6.48 -0.21 -0.94
C HIS A 44 6.72 -1.71 -1.16
N GLN A 45 7.72 -2.05 -1.98
CA GLN A 45 8.12 -3.43 -2.21
C GLN A 45 8.71 -4.02 -0.92
N VAL A 46 9.61 -3.31 -0.25
CA VAL A 46 10.26 -3.76 0.98
C VAL A 46 9.24 -3.96 2.11
N MET A 47 8.27 -3.04 2.24
CA MET A 47 7.23 -3.12 3.28
C MET A 47 6.42 -4.42 3.18
N VAL A 48 5.99 -4.80 1.98
CA VAL A 48 5.22 -6.04 1.77
C VAL A 48 6.13 -7.27 1.82
N GLU A 49 7.27 -7.24 1.14
CA GLU A 49 8.19 -8.40 1.03
C GLU A 49 8.78 -8.82 2.38
N LYS A 50 9.05 -7.86 3.27
CA LYS A 50 9.61 -8.12 4.61
C LYS A 50 8.55 -8.29 5.68
N GLY A 51 7.27 -8.22 5.33
CA GLY A 51 6.16 -8.46 6.24
C GLY A 51 5.93 -7.34 7.26
N HIS A 52 6.25 -6.10 6.89
CA HIS A 52 5.91 -4.91 7.68
C HIS A 52 4.51 -4.40 7.38
N ALA A 53 3.92 -4.86 6.29
CA ALA A 53 2.50 -4.71 6.00
C ALA A 53 1.82 -6.07 6.04
N LYS A 54 0.81 -6.20 6.90
CA LYS A 54 0.04 -7.43 7.07
C LYS A 54 -1.46 -7.18 7.00
N PRO A 55 -2.25 -8.23 6.71
CA PRO A 55 -3.71 -8.14 6.76
C PRO A 55 -4.22 -7.53 8.06
N GLY A 56 -5.18 -6.62 7.96
CA GLY A 56 -5.86 -6.00 9.10
C GLY A 56 -5.10 -4.86 9.80
N GLU A 57 -3.88 -4.53 9.38
CA GLU A 57 -3.11 -3.42 9.96
C GLU A 57 -3.53 -2.06 9.38
N LEU A 58 -3.41 -1.01 10.21
CA LEU A 58 -3.47 0.39 9.79
C LEU A 58 -2.04 0.90 9.58
N ILE A 59 -1.70 1.31 8.36
CA ILE A 59 -0.34 1.72 8.01
C ILE A 59 -0.32 3.13 7.43
N ILE A 60 0.41 4.03 8.10
CA ILE A 60 0.67 5.39 7.64
C ILE A 60 2.08 5.47 7.06
N GLY A 61 2.21 6.09 5.89
CA GLY A 61 3.48 6.29 5.21
C GLY A 61 3.67 7.74 4.78
N ALA A 62 4.92 8.16 4.65
CA ALA A 62 5.31 9.48 4.18
C ALA A 62 5.37 9.60 2.65
N ASP A 63 4.65 8.73 1.95
CA ASP A 63 4.63 8.60 0.49
C ASP A 63 3.20 8.41 -0.02
N SER A 64 2.85 9.01 -1.16
CA SER A 64 1.51 8.97 -1.75
C SER A 64 1.04 7.54 -2.08
N HIS A 65 1.94 6.68 -2.53
CA HIS A 65 1.63 5.33 -3.00
C HIS A 65 1.65 4.29 -1.87
N THR A 66 1.64 4.74 -0.61
CA THR A 66 1.44 3.91 0.58
C THR A 66 0.17 3.06 0.49
N CYS A 67 -0.83 3.48 -0.30
CA CYS A 67 -2.03 2.70 -0.65
C CYS A 67 -1.74 1.31 -1.25
N THR A 68 -0.52 1.06 -1.73
CA THR A 68 -0.06 -0.25 -2.22
C THR A 68 -0.32 -1.41 -1.23
N TYR A 69 -0.25 -1.15 0.08
CA TYR A 69 -0.32 -2.21 1.09
C TYR A 69 -1.72 -2.80 1.26
N GLY A 70 -2.76 -2.12 0.75
CA GLY A 70 -4.09 -2.72 0.71
C GLY A 70 -4.18 -3.95 -0.18
N ALA A 71 -3.19 -4.22 -1.03
CA ALA A 71 -3.09 -5.48 -1.78
C ALA A 71 -2.99 -6.74 -0.90
N VAL A 72 -2.57 -6.57 0.36
CA VAL A 72 -2.53 -7.64 1.36
C VAL A 72 -3.61 -7.47 2.45
N GLY A 73 -4.61 -6.61 2.22
CA GLY A 73 -5.70 -6.38 3.16
C GLY A 73 -5.36 -5.47 4.33
N ALA A 74 -4.34 -4.62 4.22
CA ALA A 74 -4.06 -3.54 5.18
C ALA A 74 -4.80 -2.26 4.79
N PHE A 75 -5.33 -1.51 5.76
CA PHE A 75 -5.73 -0.13 5.46
C PHE A 75 -4.48 0.74 5.46
N SER A 76 -4.07 1.26 4.30
CA SER A 76 -2.84 2.04 4.21
C SER A 76 -3.00 3.33 3.45
N THR A 77 -2.39 4.42 3.94
CA THR A 77 -2.54 5.73 3.32
C THR A 77 -1.31 6.62 3.50
N GLY A 78 -1.02 7.40 2.46
CA GLY A 78 0.01 8.42 2.50
C GLY A 78 -0.44 9.65 3.28
N MET A 79 0.45 10.25 4.05
CA MET A 79 0.23 11.51 4.76
C MET A 79 1.44 12.43 4.67
N GLY A 80 1.23 13.72 4.90
CA GLY A 80 2.29 14.72 4.88
C GLY A 80 3.25 14.57 6.06
N ALA A 81 4.41 15.23 5.96
CA ALA A 81 5.46 15.14 6.98
C ALA A 81 4.98 15.51 8.39
N THR A 82 4.10 16.52 8.52
CA THR A 82 3.54 16.94 9.81
C THR A 82 2.70 15.84 10.47
N ASP A 83 1.84 15.18 9.69
CA ASP A 83 0.97 14.12 10.20
C ASP A 83 1.78 12.86 10.56
N VAL A 84 2.77 12.52 9.73
CA VAL A 84 3.70 11.41 10.03
C VAL A 84 4.51 11.70 11.29
N ALA A 85 4.96 12.94 11.48
CA ALA A 85 5.64 13.33 12.72
C ALA A 85 4.73 13.19 13.95
N ALA A 86 3.44 13.54 13.84
CA ALA A 86 2.46 13.34 14.90
C ALA A 86 2.27 11.85 15.24
N VAL A 87 2.18 10.98 14.22
CA VAL A 87 2.11 9.52 14.40
C VAL A 87 3.37 8.99 15.09
N LEU A 88 4.56 9.44 14.66
CA LEU A 88 5.81 9.02 15.29
C LEU A 88 5.91 9.45 16.77
N ALA A 89 5.33 10.61 17.11
CA ALA A 89 5.32 11.12 18.47
C ALA A 89 4.27 10.46 19.38
N THR A 90 3.11 10.11 18.85
CA THR A 90 1.93 9.70 19.65
C THR A 90 1.54 8.23 19.46
N GLY A 91 1.91 7.61 18.34
CA GLY A 91 1.40 6.31 17.94
C GLY A 91 -0.01 6.34 17.36
N GLU A 92 -0.64 7.50 17.24
CA GLU A 92 -2.04 7.68 16.88
C GLU A 92 -2.22 8.74 15.79
N THR A 93 -3.37 8.72 15.10
CA THR A 93 -3.74 9.73 14.11
C THR A 93 -5.26 9.84 13.98
N TRP A 94 -5.71 10.91 13.34
CA TRP A 94 -7.11 11.16 13.02
C TRP A 94 -7.36 10.93 11.53
N LEU A 95 -8.30 10.03 11.24
CA LEU A 95 -8.78 9.77 9.89
C LEU A 95 -10.31 9.90 9.91
N ARG A 96 -10.89 10.57 8.91
CA ARG A 96 -12.32 10.43 8.62
C ARG A 96 -12.47 9.09 7.88
N VAL A 97 -13.41 8.27 8.34
CA VAL A 97 -13.74 7.00 7.69
C VAL A 97 -14.21 7.30 6.26
N PRO A 98 -13.55 6.73 5.23
CA PRO A 98 -13.92 7.01 3.85
C PRO A 98 -15.17 6.21 3.44
N GLU A 99 -15.99 6.79 2.56
CA GLU A 99 -16.95 6.01 1.78
C GLU A 99 -16.20 5.03 0.86
N THR A 100 -16.88 4.00 0.37
CA THR A 100 -16.23 2.92 -0.39
C THR A 100 -16.85 2.75 -1.76
N VAL A 101 -16.00 2.74 -2.79
CA VAL A 101 -16.32 2.31 -4.15
C VAL A 101 -15.88 0.86 -4.31
N CYS A 102 -16.77 -0.01 -4.78
CA CYS A 102 -16.47 -1.42 -5.03
C CYS A 102 -16.22 -1.66 -6.52
N VAL A 103 -14.96 -1.78 -6.95
CA VAL A 103 -14.64 -2.12 -8.33
C VAL A 103 -14.65 -3.64 -8.49
N LYS A 104 -15.71 -4.17 -9.11
CA LYS A 104 -15.86 -5.61 -9.37
C LYS A 104 -15.33 -5.99 -10.76
N ILE A 105 -14.31 -6.85 -10.81
CA ILE A 105 -13.64 -7.27 -12.04
C ILE A 105 -13.77 -8.78 -12.17
N ASP A 106 -14.55 -9.21 -13.17
CA ASP A 106 -14.85 -10.61 -13.45
C ASP A 106 -14.40 -11.02 -14.85
N GLY A 107 -14.11 -12.31 -15.02
CA GLY A 107 -13.68 -12.90 -16.29
C GLY A 107 -12.17 -13.14 -16.39
N GLU A 108 -11.74 -13.65 -17.53
CA GLU A 108 -10.33 -14.00 -17.77
C GLU A 108 -9.63 -12.87 -18.51
N LEU A 109 -8.39 -12.59 -18.10
CA LEU A 109 -7.55 -11.64 -18.82
C LEU A 109 -7.11 -12.30 -20.13
N GLY A 110 -7.25 -11.57 -21.24
CA GLY A 110 -6.76 -12.02 -22.53
C GLY A 110 -5.23 -12.10 -22.58
N ASP A 111 -4.71 -12.66 -23.67
CA ASP A 111 -3.27 -12.77 -23.88
C ASP A 111 -2.58 -11.40 -23.77
N MET A 112 -1.46 -11.37 -23.03
CA MET A 112 -0.65 -10.17 -22.75
C MET A 112 -1.35 -9.07 -21.93
N VAL A 113 -2.60 -9.27 -21.48
CA VAL A 113 -3.28 -8.34 -20.57
C VAL A 113 -2.85 -8.61 -19.13
N THR A 114 -2.47 -7.57 -18.41
CA THR A 114 -1.93 -7.65 -17.05
C THR A 114 -2.75 -6.84 -16.05
N SER A 115 -2.44 -6.96 -14.75
CA SER A 115 -3.03 -6.11 -13.71
C SER A 115 -2.80 -4.62 -13.94
N LYS A 116 -1.73 -4.23 -14.65
CA LYS A 116 -1.47 -2.83 -15.03
C LYS A 116 -2.54 -2.32 -16.00
N ASP A 117 -2.88 -3.11 -17.00
CA ASP A 117 -3.88 -2.74 -18.00
C ASP A 117 -5.27 -2.61 -17.36
N VAL A 118 -5.60 -3.53 -16.44
CA VAL A 118 -6.83 -3.50 -15.66
C VAL A 118 -6.94 -2.20 -14.86
N ILE A 119 -5.92 -1.84 -14.07
CA ILE A 119 -6.02 -0.63 -13.24
C ILE A 119 -6.00 0.66 -14.07
N LEU A 120 -5.26 0.69 -15.18
CA LEU A 120 -5.32 1.81 -16.12
C LEU A 120 -6.71 1.97 -16.73
N TYR A 121 -7.39 0.86 -17.07
CA TYR A 121 -8.76 0.89 -17.57
C TYR A 121 -9.73 1.43 -16.50
N VAL A 122 -9.62 0.95 -15.25
CA VAL A 122 -10.44 1.44 -14.12
C VAL A 122 -10.23 2.94 -13.91
N ILE A 123 -8.99 3.42 -13.90
CA ILE A 123 -8.68 4.85 -13.79
C ILE A 123 -9.24 5.63 -14.99
N GLY A 124 -9.21 5.06 -16.19
CA GLY A 124 -9.83 5.66 -17.38
C GLY A 124 -11.35 5.82 -17.26
N CYS A 125 -12.02 4.88 -16.59
CA CYS A 125 -13.47 4.95 -16.34
C CYS A 125 -13.83 5.96 -15.24
N LEU A 126 -13.11 5.95 -14.12
CA LEU A 126 -13.40 6.81 -12.96
C LEU A 126 -12.83 8.22 -13.11
N GLY A 127 -11.74 8.37 -13.85
CA GLY A 127 -10.97 9.60 -13.96
C GLY A 127 -10.12 9.91 -12.72
N VAL A 128 -9.27 10.94 -12.84
CA VAL A 128 -8.31 11.34 -11.80
C VAL A 128 -8.93 11.84 -10.50
N SER A 129 -10.25 12.07 -10.48
CA SER A 129 -11.00 12.53 -9.31
C SER A 129 -12.22 11.66 -9.02
N GLY A 130 -12.33 10.47 -9.63
CA GLY A 130 -13.50 9.61 -9.48
C GLY A 130 -13.67 9.00 -8.09
N ALA A 131 -12.58 8.90 -7.31
CA ALA A 131 -12.60 8.29 -5.99
C ALA A 131 -12.09 9.24 -4.89
N VAL A 132 -12.22 10.57 -5.05
CA VAL A 132 -11.69 11.55 -4.07
C VAL A 132 -12.16 11.24 -2.65
N TYR A 133 -11.20 10.96 -1.77
CA TYR A 133 -11.41 10.58 -0.36
C TYR A 133 -12.21 9.28 -0.14
N LYS A 134 -12.48 8.49 -1.18
CA LYS A 134 -13.10 7.17 -1.04
C LYS A 134 -12.03 6.10 -0.92
N ALA A 135 -12.34 5.00 -0.23
CA ALA A 135 -11.58 3.77 -0.36
C ALA A 135 -12.06 3.03 -1.61
N VAL A 136 -11.14 2.41 -2.35
CA VAL A 136 -11.51 1.55 -3.48
C VAL A 136 -11.25 0.11 -3.10
N VAL A 137 -12.32 -0.68 -3.04
CA VAL A 137 -12.26 -2.12 -2.80
C VAL A 137 -12.26 -2.81 -4.15
N PHE A 138 -11.20 -3.56 -4.46
CA PHE A 138 -11.14 -4.37 -5.68
C PHE A 138 -11.59 -5.80 -5.37
N LYS A 139 -12.60 -6.28 -6.09
CA LYS A 139 -13.19 -7.61 -5.94
C LYS A 139 -13.42 -8.28 -7.28
N GLY A 140 -13.85 -9.54 -7.24
CA GLY A 140 -14.25 -10.31 -8.40
C GLY A 140 -13.23 -11.37 -8.77
N SER A 141 -13.70 -12.30 -9.60
CA SER A 141 -12.98 -13.53 -9.93
C SER A 141 -11.61 -13.28 -10.56
N THR A 142 -11.44 -12.18 -11.28
CA THR A 142 -10.15 -11.80 -11.86
C THR A 142 -9.14 -11.43 -10.77
N VAL A 143 -9.56 -10.62 -9.78
CA VAL A 143 -8.70 -10.15 -8.67
C VAL A 143 -8.31 -11.32 -7.76
N GLU A 144 -9.26 -12.23 -7.49
CA GLU A 144 -9.02 -13.46 -6.72
C GLU A 144 -7.93 -14.33 -7.37
N ARG A 145 -7.89 -14.42 -8.70
CA ARG A 145 -6.83 -15.14 -9.44
C ARG A 145 -5.49 -14.40 -9.51
N MET A 146 -5.43 -13.11 -9.24
CA MET A 146 -4.18 -12.35 -9.30
C MET A 146 -3.23 -12.75 -8.19
N SER A 147 -1.93 -12.80 -8.51
CA SER A 147 -0.87 -12.84 -7.50
C SER A 147 -0.88 -11.57 -6.63
N VAL A 148 -0.26 -11.64 -5.45
CA VAL A 148 -0.09 -10.46 -4.58
C VAL A 148 0.62 -9.32 -5.32
N SER A 149 1.62 -9.60 -6.15
CA SER A 149 2.28 -8.57 -6.97
C SER A 149 1.31 -7.91 -7.96
N GLY A 150 0.39 -8.69 -8.55
CA GLY A 150 -0.65 -8.14 -9.43
C GLY A 150 -1.61 -7.22 -8.67
N ARG A 151 -2.03 -7.63 -7.47
CA ARG A 151 -2.87 -6.83 -6.57
C ARG A 151 -2.16 -5.56 -6.09
N MET A 152 -0.85 -5.63 -5.83
CA MET A 152 -0.01 -4.48 -5.49
C MET A 152 -0.01 -3.45 -6.62
N THR A 153 0.12 -3.88 -7.88
CA THR A 153 0.01 -2.97 -9.04
C THR A 153 -1.31 -2.21 -9.05
N MET A 154 -2.42 -2.89 -8.74
CA MET A 154 -3.73 -2.24 -8.71
C MET A 154 -3.87 -1.26 -7.53
N CYS A 155 -3.55 -1.70 -6.30
CA CYS A 155 -3.69 -0.87 -5.11
C CYS A 155 -2.72 0.32 -5.12
N ASN A 156 -1.53 0.15 -5.70
CA ASN A 156 -0.52 1.21 -5.86
C ASN A 156 -1.09 2.41 -6.63
N MET A 157 -1.84 2.17 -7.70
CA MET A 157 -2.38 3.25 -8.52
C MET A 157 -3.74 3.79 -8.02
N ALA A 158 -4.23 3.36 -6.86
CA ALA A 158 -5.48 3.87 -6.31
C ALA A 158 -5.43 5.39 -6.07
N VAL A 159 -4.26 5.90 -5.67
CA VAL A 159 -4.05 7.34 -5.47
C VAL A 159 -4.22 8.15 -6.76
N GLU A 160 -3.99 7.55 -7.93
CA GLU A 160 -4.08 8.23 -9.24
C GLU A 160 -5.53 8.55 -9.66
N MET A 161 -6.52 7.94 -9.01
CA MET A 161 -7.95 8.28 -9.13
C MET A 161 -8.48 9.08 -7.93
N GLY A 162 -7.58 9.59 -7.09
CA GLY A 162 -7.91 10.38 -5.90
C GLY A 162 -8.33 9.56 -4.68
N ALA A 163 -8.24 8.23 -4.74
CA ALA A 163 -8.65 7.35 -3.65
C ALA A 163 -7.78 7.57 -2.41
N LYS A 164 -8.42 7.47 -1.23
CA LYS A 164 -7.71 7.51 0.06
C LYS A 164 -6.81 6.28 0.23
N THR A 165 -7.28 5.13 -0.27
CA THR A 165 -6.57 3.86 -0.34
C THR A 165 -7.22 2.93 -1.36
N GLY A 166 -6.47 1.93 -1.82
CA GLY A 166 -7.00 0.79 -2.58
C GLY A 166 -6.79 -0.47 -1.78
N ILE A 167 -7.78 -1.34 -1.68
CA ILE A 167 -7.73 -2.54 -0.84
C ILE A 167 -8.28 -3.76 -1.56
N VAL A 168 -7.62 -4.91 -1.34
CA VAL A 168 -8.08 -6.24 -1.73
C VAL A 168 -8.24 -7.05 -0.46
N GLU A 169 -9.34 -7.79 -0.36
CA GLU A 169 -9.58 -8.66 0.78
C GLU A 169 -8.52 -9.77 0.86
N PRO A 170 -7.97 -10.05 2.06
CA PRO A 170 -6.99 -11.09 2.23
C PRO A 170 -7.63 -12.46 2.06
N ASP A 171 -7.03 -13.30 1.22
CA ASP A 171 -7.52 -14.63 0.86
C ASP A 171 -6.40 -15.67 0.90
N HIS A 172 -6.66 -16.86 0.36
CA HIS A 172 -5.67 -17.94 0.28
C HIS A 172 -4.39 -17.57 -0.49
N VAL A 173 -4.46 -16.68 -1.49
CA VAL A 173 -3.28 -16.20 -2.24
C VAL A 173 -2.41 -15.32 -1.34
N THR A 174 -3.05 -14.42 -0.58
CA THR A 174 -2.36 -13.59 0.42
C THR A 174 -1.73 -14.48 1.49
N GLU A 175 -2.44 -15.50 1.98
CA GLU A 175 -1.92 -16.46 2.97
C GLU A 175 -0.69 -17.20 2.46
N GLN A 176 -0.77 -17.76 1.26
CA GLN A 176 0.34 -18.47 0.63
C GLN A 176 1.55 -17.57 0.40
N PHE A 177 1.34 -16.30 0.04
CA PHE A 177 2.43 -15.34 -0.11
C PHE A 177 3.24 -15.19 1.18
N PHE A 178 2.59 -14.95 2.32
CA PHE A 178 3.29 -14.82 3.60
C PHE A 178 3.91 -16.15 4.06
N LYS A 179 3.20 -17.27 3.90
CA LYS A 179 3.74 -18.62 4.20
C LYS A 179 5.01 -18.92 3.42
N SER A 180 5.04 -18.63 2.11
CA SER A 180 6.21 -18.86 1.24
C SER A 180 7.46 -18.08 1.67
N LYS A 181 7.26 -17.01 2.47
CA LYS A 181 8.32 -16.15 3.02
C LYS A 181 8.65 -16.44 4.48
N ASN A 182 8.03 -17.46 5.08
CA ASN A 182 8.11 -17.75 6.52
C ASN A 182 7.71 -16.55 7.40
N ILE A 183 6.76 -15.74 6.93
CA ILE A 183 6.22 -14.59 7.67
C ILE A 183 4.86 -14.99 8.25
N PRO A 184 4.59 -14.73 9.55
CA PRO A 184 3.27 -14.98 10.11
C PRO A 184 2.18 -14.15 9.40
N TYR A 185 1.18 -14.85 8.85
CA TYR A 185 0.10 -14.30 8.02
C TYR A 185 -0.81 -13.30 8.74
N GLY A 186 -0.88 -13.34 10.07
CA GLY A 186 -1.83 -12.53 10.84
C GLY A 186 -3.29 -12.92 10.55
N SER A 187 -4.23 -12.06 10.94
CA SER A 187 -5.66 -12.18 10.64
C SER A 187 -6.14 -10.90 9.96
N GLY A 188 -6.84 -11.03 8.83
CA GLY A 188 -7.39 -9.90 8.11
C GLY A 188 -8.89 -9.72 8.31
N PHE A 189 -9.43 -8.66 7.71
CA PHE A 189 -10.87 -8.38 7.66
C PHE A 189 -11.40 -8.61 6.24
N VAL A 190 -12.65 -9.06 6.15
CA VAL A 190 -13.42 -9.14 4.92
C VAL A 190 -14.72 -8.36 5.13
N SER A 191 -15.29 -7.87 4.04
CA SER A 191 -16.57 -7.17 4.06
C SER A 191 -17.67 -8.13 4.47
N ASP A 192 -18.64 -7.63 5.23
CA ASP A 192 -19.90 -8.33 5.46
C ASP A 192 -20.63 -8.57 4.12
N GLN A 193 -21.43 -9.65 4.05
CA GLN A 193 -22.16 -10.00 2.83
C GLN A 193 -23.13 -8.90 2.35
N ASN A 194 -23.63 -8.09 3.28
CA ASN A 194 -24.54 -6.98 3.05
C ASN A 194 -23.88 -5.61 3.23
N ALA A 195 -22.55 -5.53 3.14
CA ALA A 195 -21.84 -4.25 3.18
C ALA A 195 -22.37 -3.31 2.09
N ALA A 196 -22.72 -2.09 2.48
CA ALA A 196 -23.14 -1.07 1.54
C ALA A 196 -21.92 -0.38 0.92
N PHE A 197 -21.96 -0.19 -0.40
CA PHE A 197 -20.98 0.60 -1.14
C PHE A 197 -21.67 1.85 -1.68
N ASP A 198 -20.93 2.95 -1.73
CA ASP A 198 -21.42 4.19 -2.31
C ASP A 198 -21.61 4.05 -3.83
N GLU A 199 -20.73 3.26 -4.46
CA GLU A 199 -20.76 2.95 -5.89
C GLU A 199 -20.19 1.54 -6.14
N THR A 200 -20.62 0.86 -7.21
CA THR A 200 -20.10 -0.46 -7.64
C THR A 200 -19.94 -0.53 -9.15
#